data_AF-A0A1V5L7Z2-F1
#
_entry.id   AF-A0A1V5L7Z2-F1
#
_cell.length_a   1.000
_cell.length_b   1.000
_cell.length_c   1.000
_cell.angle_alpha   90.00
_cell.angle_beta   90.00
_cell.angle_gamma   90.00
#
_symmetry.space_group_name_H-M   'P 1'
#
loop_
_entity.id
_entity.type
_entity.pdbx_description
1 polymer ?
#
loop_
_entity_poly.entity_id
_entity_poly.type
_entity_poly.pdbx_seq_one_letter_code
_entity_poly.pdbx_strand_id
1 'polypeptide(L)'
;MGTGDEITRACREWEERRSALDYDIDGAVVKVDDRQLQDILGAVAHDPRWAIAYKFAPSTAQTVLREIGINVGRTGVLTPYAVLDPVSVGGVTVSQATLHNEDDIRRKDLRVGDTVIVQRAGDVIPQVVAPMTTLRKGGERPFVMPDRCPVCGTVVVRVPGEVAVRCPNDDCPARLVERIKHFVSRSAMDIEGVGEKLVERLFGLGLVRDAADLYRLRYEDLITLEGFQDRSTRKVLEAIEQSKRRGFARVLFALGIPHVGGQTAELIVTRFPSMDALRKAGVDELAAIEGIGPVIAEAVVAYVANPRHQDLVGRLAGAGVLMQSADDLAPTTADGGMGGPVRVGAETLAGKVFVLTGTLPTLTREAATSLIRAAGGRVAGSVSRRTDYVVAGESPGSKLRKATELGVAVIDEEGLLALAAAGARASAGA
;
A
#
# COMPACT_ATOMS: atom_id res chain seq x y z
N MET A 1 -38.64 5.66 -13.72
CA MET A 1 -37.63 4.64 -13.35
C MET A 1 -37.27 3.91 -14.62
N GLY A 2 -36.01 4.00 -15.07
CA GLY A 2 -35.59 3.19 -16.20
C GLY A 2 -35.67 1.71 -15.82
N THR A 3 -36.22 0.86 -16.67
CA THR A 3 -36.20 -0.58 -16.43
C THR A 3 -34.75 -1.10 -16.43
N GLY A 4 -34.48 -2.25 -15.81
CA GLY A 4 -33.12 -2.83 -15.83
C GLY A 4 -32.58 -3.02 -17.25
N ASP A 5 -33.48 -3.32 -18.20
CA ASP A 5 -33.16 -3.47 -19.62
C ASP A 5 -32.79 -2.14 -20.28
N GLU A 6 -33.45 -1.03 -19.93
CA GLU A 6 -33.12 0.30 -20.41
C GLU A 6 -31.73 0.76 -19.96
N ILE A 7 -31.40 0.51 -18.68
CA ILE A 7 -30.08 0.83 -18.13
C ILE A 7 -29.00 0.03 -18.86
N THR A 8 -29.23 -1.27 -19.06
CA THR A 8 -28.28 -2.16 -19.76
C THR A 8 -28.07 -1.73 -21.21
N ARG A 9 -29.14 -1.38 -21.92
CA ARG A 9 -29.06 -0.84 -23.29
C ARG A 9 -28.27 0.45 -23.36
N ALA A 10 -28.55 1.42 -22.49
CA ALA A 10 -27.80 2.68 -22.45
C ALA A 10 -26.30 2.45 -22.18
N CYS A 11 -25.96 1.50 -21.30
CA CYS A 11 -24.56 1.14 -21.07
C CYS A 11 -23.90 0.54 -22.33
N ARG A 12 -24.60 -0.32 -23.08
CA ARG A 12 -24.08 -0.89 -24.34
C ARG A 12 -23.91 0.15 -25.45
N GLU A 13 -24.84 1.10 -25.56
CA GLU A 13 -24.69 2.23 -26.51
C GLU A 13 -23.45 3.07 -26.22
N TRP A 14 -23.11 3.26 -24.95
CA TRP A 14 -21.85 3.91 -24.56
C TRP A 14 -20.62 3.05 -24.83
N GLU A 15 -20.71 1.73 -24.68
CA GLU A 15 -19.64 0.79 -25.04
C GLU A 15 -19.30 0.86 -26.54
N GLU A 16 -20.31 0.89 -27.41
CA GLU A 16 -20.13 1.02 -28.86
C GLU A 16 -19.51 2.38 -29.26
N ARG A 17 -19.83 3.44 -28.52
CA ARG A 17 -19.32 4.80 -28.77
C ARG A 17 -17.96 5.07 -28.12
N ARG A 18 -17.42 4.13 -27.34
CA ARG A 18 -16.17 4.27 -26.60
C ARG A 18 -15.02 4.80 -27.47
N SER A 19 -14.85 4.25 -28.68
CA SER A 19 -13.75 4.62 -29.59
C SER A 19 -13.93 5.96 -30.29
N ALA A 20 -15.12 6.58 -30.21
CA ALA A 20 -15.41 7.86 -30.82
C ALA A 20 -15.19 9.05 -29.87
N LEU A 21 -14.92 8.78 -28.60
CA LEU A 21 -14.62 9.80 -27.60
C LEU A 21 -13.15 10.22 -27.71
N ASP A 22 -12.89 11.47 -27.38
CA ASP A 22 -11.56 12.07 -27.27
C ASP A 22 -10.85 11.70 -25.95
N TYR A 23 -11.47 10.85 -25.13
CA TYR A 23 -10.96 10.32 -23.88
C TYR A 23 -11.39 8.86 -23.69
N ASP A 24 -10.61 8.13 -22.90
CA ASP A 24 -10.92 6.74 -22.56
C ASP A 24 -12.05 6.66 -21.50
N ILE A 25 -12.95 5.71 -21.70
CA ILE A 25 -13.92 5.27 -20.69
C ILE A 25 -13.82 3.76 -20.50
N ASP A 26 -13.98 3.30 -19.26
CA ASP A 26 -13.88 1.89 -18.86
C ASP A 26 -15.23 1.28 -18.46
N GLY A 27 -16.30 2.05 -18.62
CA GLY A 27 -17.65 1.68 -18.23
C GLY A 27 -18.59 2.88 -18.13
N ALA A 28 -19.78 2.62 -17.57
CA ALA A 28 -20.75 3.63 -17.18
C ALA A 28 -21.05 3.49 -15.67
N VAL A 29 -21.39 4.60 -15.02
CA VAL A 29 -21.82 4.55 -13.60
C VAL A 29 -23.34 4.64 -13.54
N VAL A 30 -23.97 3.56 -13.09
CA VAL A 30 -25.41 3.51 -12.84
C VAL A 30 -25.68 4.04 -11.45
N LYS A 31 -26.57 5.03 -11.32
CA LYS A 31 -26.91 5.66 -10.04
C LYS A 31 -28.42 5.69 -9.85
N VAL A 32 -28.87 5.46 -8.63
CA VAL A 32 -30.24 5.78 -8.24
C VAL A 32 -30.41 7.29 -8.32
N ASP A 33 -31.34 7.78 -9.14
CA ASP A 33 -31.49 9.22 -9.38
C ASP A 33 -32.08 9.96 -8.16
N ASP A 34 -32.96 9.29 -7.41
CA ASP A 34 -33.57 9.83 -6.20
C ASP A 34 -32.57 9.95 -5.04
N ARG A 35 -32.33 11.19 -4.60
CA ARG A 35 -31.38 11.51 -3.53
C ARG A 35 -31.80 10.98 -2.16
N GLN A 36 -33.11 10.95 -1.85
CA GLN A 36 -33.59 10.41 -0.58
C GLN A 36 -33.30 8.91 -0.50
N LEU A 37 -33.47 8.19 -1.61
CA LEU A 37 -33.09 6.77 -1.68
C LEU A 37 -31.57 6.56 -1.56
N GLN A 38 -30.75 7.44 -2.13
CA GLN A 38 -29.29 7.38 -1.94
C GLN A 38 -28.91 7.50 -0.45
N ASP A 39 -29.55 8.42 0.28
CA ASP A 39 -29.30 8.62 1.72
C ASP A 39 -29.72 7.41 2.56
N ILE A 40 -30.86 6.78 2.22
CA ILE A 40 -31.34 5.56 2.88
C ILE A 40 -30.39 4.38 2.59
N LEU A 41 -29.94 4.23 1.34
CA LEU A 41 -29.07 3.13 0.93
C LEU A 41 -27.67 3.21 1.57
N GLY A 42 -27.10 4.42 1.69
CA GLY A 42 -25.81 4.64 2.35
C GLY A 42 -24.61 4.06 1.59
N ALA A 43 -23.56 3.63 2.31
CA ALA A 43 -22.31 3.11 1.77
C ALA A 43 -21.75 1.95 2.62
N VAL A 44 -20.95 1.07 2.02
CA VAL A 44 -20.17 0.04 2.70
C VAL A 44 -18.69 0.39 2.56
N ALA A 45 -18.00 0.62 3.68
CA ALA A 45 -16.62 1.10 3.71
C ALA A 45 -16.39 2.34 2.83
N HIS A 46 -15.86 2.16 1.61
CA HIS A 46 -15.59 3.23 0.65
C HIS A 46 -16.58 3.28 -0.53
N ASP A 47 -17.47 2.29 -0.69
CA ASP A 47 -18.34 2.14 -1.85
C ASP A 47 -19.81 2.51 -1.57
N PRO A 48 -20.44 3.40 -2.37
CA PRO A 48 -21.86 3.74 -2.22
C PRO A 48 -22.77 2.56 -2.62
N ARG A 49 -23.84 2.31 -1.85
CA ARG A 49 -24.81 1.24 -2.16
C ARG A 49 -25.81 1.61 -3.26
N TRP A 50 -25.88 2.90 -3.60
CA TRP A 50 -26.82 3.47 -4.57
C TRP A 50 -26.19 3.73 -5.94
N ALA A 51 -24.91 3.39 -6.12
CA ALA A 51 -24.24 3.48 -7.40
C ALA A 51 -23.39 2.24 -7.67
N ILE A 52 -23.28 1.85 -8.93
CA ILE A 52 -22.43 0.76 -9.38
C ILE A 52 -21.75 1.12 -10.69
N ALA A 53 -20.48 0.76 -10.83
CA ALA A 53 -19.77 0.87 -12.09
C ALA A 53 -20.10 -0.34 -12.97
N TYR A 54 -20.85 -0.12 -14.04
CA TYR A 54 -21.04 -1.08 -15.13
C TYR A 54 -19.79 -1.04 -16.01
N LYS A 55 -18.84 -1.94 -15.79
CA LYS A 55 -17.61 -2.02 -16.58
C LYS A 55 -17.88 -2.63 -17.96
N PHE A 56 -17.31 -2.04 -19.00
CA PHE A 56 -17.39 -2.59 -20.35
C PHE A 56 -16.52 -3.84 -20.49
N ALA A 57 -16.74 -4.59 -21.58
CA ALA A 57 -15.84 -5.67 -21.93
C ALA A 57 -14.41 -5.10 -22.06
N PRO A 58 -13.42 -5.69 -21.36
CA PRO A 58 -12.04 -5.24 -21.48
C PRO A 58 -11.59 -5.28 -22.93
N SER A 59 -10.83 -4.29 -23.37
CA SER A 59 -10.21 -4.36 -24.70
C SER A 59 -9.29 -5.58 -24.73
N THR A 60 -9.50 -6.45 -25.73
CA THR A 60 -8.68 -7.63 -25.96
C THR A 60 -7.87 -7.49 -27.24
N ALA A 61 -6.67 -8.04 -27.25
CA ALA A 61 -5.91 -8.23 -28.48
C ALA A 61 -5.30 -9.63 -28.56
N GLN A 62 -4.99 -10.07 -29.77
CA GLN A 62 -4.28 -11.32 -30.02
C GLN A 62 -2.80 -11.04 -30.24
N THR A 63 -1.93 -11.82 -29.62
CA THR A 63 -0.48 -11.70 -29.80
C THR A 63 0.21 -13.06 -29.57
N VAL A 64 1.49 -13.18 -29.88
CA VAL A 64 2.26 -14.41 -29.69
C VAL A 64 2.90 -14.44 -28.31
N LEU A 65 2.71 -15.53 -27.58
CA LEU A 65 3.41 -15.84 -26.34
C LEU A 65 4.81 -16.37 -26.64
N ARG A 66 5.82 -15.51 -26.52
CA ARG A 66 7.22 -15.82 -26.88
C ARG A 66 7.93 -16.64 -25.82
N GLU A 67 7.69 -16.31 -24.56
CA GLU A 67 8.35 -16.93 -23.42
C GLU A 67 7.46 -16.80 -22.18
N ILE A 68 7.62 -17.73 -21.24
CA ILE A 68 7.09 -17.58 -19.88
C ILE A 68 8.28 -17.38 -18.96
N GLY A 69 8.49 -16.14 -18.52
CA GLY A 69 9.51 -15.77 -17.55
C GLY A 69 9.03 -16.00 -16.12
N ILE A 70 9.96 -15.96 -15.17
CA ILE A 70 9.68 -16.18 -13.74
C ILE A 70 10.24 -15.04 -12.91
N ASN A 71 9.35 -14.32 -12.23
CA ASN A 71 9.71 -13.34 -11.22
C ASN A 71 9.83 -14.02 -9.86
N VAL A 72 10.90 -13.72 -9.12
CA VAL A 72 11.07 -14.19 -7.74
C VAL A 72 10.71 -13.04 -6.81
N GLY A 73 9.54 -13.11 -6.17
CA GLY A 73 9.07 -12.07 -5.28
C GLY A 73 9.82 -12.02 -3.94
N ARG A 74 9.56 -10.97 -3.15
CA ARG A 74 10.13 -10.75 -1.79
C ARG A 74 10.10 -11.97 -0.88
N THR A 75 8.98 -12.70 -0.85
CA THR A 75 8.76 -13.89 -0.02
C THR A 75 9.26 -15.18 -0.68
N GLY A 76 10.00 -15.07 -1.78
CA GLY A 76 10.54 -16.18 -2.55
C GLY A 76 9.56 -16.80 -3.52
N VAL A 77 8.30 -16.37 -3.59
CA VAL A 77 7.30 -16.90 -4.55
C VAL A 77 7.78 -16.71 -5.98
N LEU A 78 7.76 -17.79 -6.76
CA LEU A 78 8.01 -17.80 -8.19
C LEU A 78 6.69 -17.51 -8.91
N THR A 79 6.58 -16.31 -9.46
CA THR A 79 5.39 -15.85 -10.19
C THR A 79 5.69 -15.83 -11.69
N PRO A 80 4.99 -16.65 -12.49
CA PRO A 80 5.17 -16.65 -13.93
C PRO A 80 4.53 -15.40 -14.57
N TYR A 81 5.19 -14.91 -15.62
CA TYR A 81 4.67 -13.85 -16.47
C TYR A 81 4.93 -14.18 -17.95
N ALA A 82 4.01 -13.74 -18.79
CA ALA A 82 4.11 -13.88 -20.23
C ALA A 82 5.01 -12.79 -20.82
N VAL A 83 5.94 -13.18 -21.69
CA VAL A 83 6.63 -12.29 -22.63
C VAL A 83 5.93 -12.43 -23.97
N LEU A 84 5.44 -11.32 -24.50
CA LEU A 84 4.55 -11.26 -25.64
C LEU A 84 5.22 -10.49 -26.79
N ASP A 85 4.80 -10.77 -28.02
CA ASP A 85 5.00 -9.80 -29.09
C ASP A 85 4.27 -8.49 -28.72
N PRO A 86 4.92 -7.32 -28.90
CA PRO A 86 4.29 -6.03 -28.59
C PRO A 86 2.95 -5.88 -29.31
N VAL A 87 1.88 -5.65 -28.54
CA VAL A 87 0.51 -5.52 -29.06
C VAL A 87 -0.20 -4.35 -28.40
N SER A 88 -0.98 -3.59 -29.16
CA SER A 88 -1.80 -2.50 -28.60
C SER A 88 -3.08 -3.05 -27.97
N VAL A 89 -3.30 -2.75 -26.69
CA VAL A 89 -4.50 -3.14 -25.93
C VAL A 89 -5.05 -1.92 -25.21
N GLY A 90 -6.19 -1.40 -25.68
CA GLY A 90 -6.78 -0.19 -25.11
C GLY A 90 -5.81 1.00 -25.14
N GLY A 91 -5.21 1.27 -26.30
CA GLY A 91 -4.33 2.43 -26.52
C GLY A 91 -2.89 2.30 -25.99
N VAL A 92 -2.55 1.24 -25.24
CA VAL A 92 -1.21 1.03 -24.67
C VAL A 92 -0.56 -0.21 -25.27
N THR A 93 0.73 -0.11 -25.59
CA THR A 93 1.54 -1.26 -26.04
C THR A 93 1.86 -2.16 -24.86
N VAL A 94 1.38 -3.40 -24.92
CA VAL A 94 1.64 -4.47 -23.96
C VAL A 94 2.66 -5.44 -24.55
N SER A 95 3.76 -5.67 -23.83
CA SER A 95 4.77 -6.69 -24.13
C SER A 95 4.91 -7.74 -23.04
N GLN A 96 4.29 -7.52 -21.88
CA GLN A 96 4.31 -8.43 -20.74
C GLN A 96 2.93 -8.50 -20.09
N ALA A 97 2.56 -9.68 -19.59
CA ALA A 97 1.29 -9.90 -18.92
C ALA A 97 1.41 -10.92 -17.78
N THR A 98 0.59 -10.81 -16.74
CA THR A 98 0.60 -11.77 -15.63
C THR A 98 0.00 -13.12 -16.04
N LEU A 99 0.56 -14.20 -15.50
CA LEU A 99 0.04 -15.57 -15.61
C LEU A 99 -0.41 -16.16 -14.26
N HIS A 100 -0.42 -15.34 -13.20
CA HIS A 100 -0.78 -15.69 -11.82
C HIS A 100 0.06 -16.79 -11.16
N ASN A 101 -0.04 -18.05 -11.60
CA ASN A 101 0.68 -19.20 -11.04
C ASN A 101 0.69 -20.37 -12.05
N GLU A 102 1.41 -21.44 -11.72
CA GLU A 102 1.52 -22.62 -12.60
C GLU A 102 0.18 -23.32 -12.86
N ASP A 103 -0.70 -23.40 -11.85
CA ASP A 103 -1.99 -24.06 -11.99
C ASP A 103 -2.90 -23.29 -12.95
N ASP A 104 -2.83 -21.96 -12.97
CA ASP A 104 -3.55 -21.11 -13.92
C ASP A 104 -3.08 -21.36 -15.36
N ILE A 105 -1.76 -21.47 -15.56
CA ILE A 105 -1.14 -21.80 -16.86
C ILE A 105 -1.60 -23.18 -17.34
N ARG A 106 -1.58 -24.19 -16.45
CA ARG A 106 -2.04 -25.56 -16.77
C ARG A 106 -3.53 -25.61 -17.03
N ARG A 107 -4.35 -24.92 -16.22
CA ARG A 107 -5.82 -24.85 -16.40
C ARG A 107 -6.20 -24.26 -17.75
N LYS A 108 -5.45 -23.23 -18.20
CA LYS A 108 -5.65 -22.59 -19.51
C LYS A 108 -4.97 -23.34 -20.67
N ASP A 109 -4.17 -24.37 -20.39
CA ASP A 109 -3.28 -25.05 -21.35
C ASP A 109 -2.43 -24.06 -22.16
N LEU A 110 -1.83 -23.07 -21.49
CA LEU A 110 -0.96 -22.09 -22.15
C LEU A 110 0.40 -22.71 -22.49
N ARG A 111 0.85 -22.52 -23.73
CA ARG A 111 2.12 -23.05 -24.23
C ARG A 111 2.95 -21.96 -24.86
N VAL A 112 4.26 -22.03 -24.66
CA VAL A 112 5.20 -21.12 -25.32
C VAL A 112 5.11 -21.33 -26.83
N GLY A 113 4.83 -20.26 -27.57
CA GLY A 113 4.54 -20.26 -29.00
C GLY A 113 3.06 -20.05 -29.36
N ASP A 114 2.14 -20.16 -28.39
CA ASP A 114 0.71 -19.94 -28.63
C ASP A 114 0.43 -18.50 -29.10
N THR A 115 -0.51 -18.34 -30.03
CA THR A 115 -1.26 -17.08 -30.14
C THR A 115 -2.23 -17.01 -28.97
N VAL A 116 -2.15 -15.95 -28.16
CA VAL A 116 -2.93 -15.77 -26.94
C VAL A 116 -3.78 -14.51 -26.99
N ILE A 117 -4.92 -14.55 -26.30
CA ILE A 117 -5.78 -13.39 -26.08
C ILE A 117 -5.31 -12.70 -24.81
N VAL A 118 -4.98 -11.42 -24.93
CA VAL A 118 -4.51 -10.56 -23.84
C VAL A 118 -5.53 -9.47 -23.60
N GLN A 119 -5.80 -9.17 -22.33
CA GLN A 119 -6.70 -8.09 -21.93
C GLN A 119 -6.08 -7.27 -20.79
N ARG A 120 -6.56 -6.04 -20.61
CA ARG A 120 -6.24 -5.23 -19.44
C ARG A 120 -7.34 -5.38 -18.39
N ALA A 121 -7.05 -6.08 -17.30
CA ALA A 121 -7.97 -6.21 -16.18
C ALA A 121 -8.16 -4.84 -15.50
N GLY A 122 -9.42 -4.39 -15.42
CA GLY A 122 -9.77 -3.07 -14.89
C GLY A 122 -9.07 -1.92 -15.62
N ASP A 123 -8.77 -2.10 -16.91
CA ASP A 123 -8.01 -1.18 -17.75
C ASP A 123 -6.62 -0.78 -17.20
N VAL A 124 -6.02 -1.59 -16.31
CA VAL A 124 -4.67 -1.31 -15.75
C VAL A 124 -3.71 -2.47 -15.99
N ILE A 125 -4.03 -3.69 -15.56
CA ILE A 125 -3.05 -4.79 -15.48
C ILE A 125 -3.25 -5.74 -16.67
N PRO A 126 -2.26 -5.90 -17.57
CA PRO A 126 -2.35 -6.87 -18.64
C PRO A 126 -2.30 -8.31 -18.13
N GLN A 127 -3.21 -9.15 -18.61
CA GLN A 127 -3.28 -10.57 -18.29
C GLN A 127 -3.61 -11.42 -19.52
N VAL A 128 -3.09 -12.64 -19.56
CA VAL A 128 -3.44 -13.62 -20.60
C VAL A 128 -4.75 -14.31 -20.22
N VAL A 129 -5.73 -14.24 -21.12
CA VAL A 129 -7.08 -14.79 -20.92
C VAL A 129 -7.13 -16.26 -21.33
N ALA A 130 -6.76 -16.56 -22.57
CA ALA A 130 -6.82 -17.90 -23.14
C ALA A 130 -5.88 -18.05 -24.37
N PRO A 131 -5.41 -19.26 -24.68
CA PRO A 131 -4.76 -19.55 -25.94
C PRO A 131 -5.76 -19.72 -27.08
N MET A 132 -5.34 -19.38 -28.29
CA MET A 132 -6.06 -19.70 -29.53
C MET A 132 -5.62 -21.07 -30.03
N THR A 133 -6.18 -22.12 -29.44
CA THR A 133 -5.81 -23.52 -29.72
C THR A 133 -5.97 -23.91 -31.20
N THR A 134 -6.91 -23.29 -31.91
CA THR A 134 -7.14 -23.49 -33.36
C THR A 134 -6.01 -22.96 -34.25
N LEU A 135 -5.15 -22.07 -33.72
CA LEU A 135 -4.02 -21.50 -34.45
C LEU A 135 -2.69 -22.21 -34.17
N ARG A 136 -2.72 -23.30 -33.39
CA ARG A 136 -1.52 -24.07 -33.06
C ARG A 136 -0.94 -24.76 -34.29
N LYS A 137 0.39 -24.71 -34.40
CA LYS A 137 1.18 -25.27 -35.49
C LYS A 137 1.88 -26.58 -35.08
N GLY A 138 1.77 -27.01 -33.82
CA GLY A 138 2.34 -28.23 -33.29
C GLY A 138 3.78 -28.09 -32.75
N GLY A 139 4.33 -26.88 -32.80
CA GLY A 139 5.66 -26.55 -32.24
C GLY A 139 5.61 -25.95 -30.83
N GLU A 140 4.42 -25.75 -30.28
CA GLU A 140 4.21 -25.08 -28.99
C GLU A 140 4.62 -25.96 -27.82
N ARG A 141 5.33 -25.37 -26.84
CA ARG A 141 5.93 -26.12 -25.73
C ARG A 141 5.15 -25.89 -24.42
N PRO A 142 4.70 -26.96 -23.72
CA PRO A 142 4.12 -26.83 -22.40
C PRO A 142 5.08 -26.16 -21.43
N PHE A 143 4.55 -25.30 -20.56
CA PHE A 143 5.31 -24.72 -19.48
C PHE A 143 5.51 -25.71 -18.34
N VAL A 144 6.73 -25.71 -17.79
CA VAL A 144 7.06 -26.44 -16.57
C VAL A 144 7.72 -25.46 -15.63
N MET A 145 7.21 -25.34 -14.40
CA MET A 145 7.84 -24.52 -13.38
C MET A 145 9.25 -25.06 -13.09
N PRO A 146 10.30 -24.20 -13.08
CA PRO A 146 11.66 -24.67 -12.83
C PRO A 146 11.79 -25.29 -11.44
N ASP A 147 12.61 -26.34 -11.34
CA ASP A 147 12.96 -27.03 -10.09
C ASP A 147 14.02 -26.28 -9.26
N ARG A 148 14.60 -25.24 -9.84
CA ARG A 148 15.59 -24.35 -9.23
C ARG A 148 15.24 -22.90 -9.46
N CYS A 149 15.55 -22.06 -8.47
CA CYS A 149 15.36 -20.63 -8.56
C CYS A 149 16.18 -20.08 -9.74
N PRO A 150 15.57 -19.34 -10.69
CA PRO A 150 16.29 -18.82 -11.86
C PRO A 150 17.34 -17.75 -11.52
N VAL A 151 17.33 -17.25 -10.28
CA VAL A 151 18.24 -16.19 -9.82
C VAL A 151 19.41 -16.74 -9.00
N CYS A 152 19.16 -17.64 -8.04
CA CYS A 152 20.19 -18.15 -7.14
C CYS A 152 20.49 -19.65 -7.27
N GLY A 153 19.79 -20.37 -8.16
CA GLY A 153 20.01 -21.81 -8.41
C GLY A 153 19.59 -22.76 -7.29
N THR A 154 19.09 -22.24 -6.16
CA THR A 154 18.59 -23.05 -5.03
C THR A 154 17.37 -23.87 -5.47
N VAL A 155 17.29 -25.13 -5.04
CA VAL A 155 16.13 -26.00 -5.27
C VAL A 155 14.88 -25.35 -4.68
N VAL A 156 13.81 -25.24 -5.47
CA VAL A 156 12.56 -24.64 -5.02
C VAL A 156 11.73 -25.63 -4.21
N VAL A 157 10.88 -25.10 -3.36
CA VAL A 157 9.99 -25.88 -2.50
C VAL A 157 8.52 -25.54 -2.79
N ARG A 158 7.65 -26.52 -2.63
CA ARG A 158 6.20 -26.32 -2.54
C ARG A 158 5.80 -26.56 -1.10
N VAL A 159 5.23 -25.54 -0.46
CA VAL A 159 4.72 -25.68 0.90
C VAL A 159 3.41 -26.48 0.83
N PRO A 160 3.24 -27.56 1.62
CA PRO A 160 1.99 -28.29 1.66
C PRO A 160 0.81 -27.36 1.95
N GLY A 161 -0.24 -27.42 1.11
CA GLY A 161 -1.41 -26.56 1.22
C GLY A 161 -1.33 -25.23 0.46
N GLU A 162 -0.18 -24.86 -0.11
CA GLU A 162 -0.04 -23.70 -0.99
C GLU A 162 0.13 -24.09 -2.46
N VAL A 163 -0.49 -23.32 -3.36
CA VAL A 163 -0.26 -23.42 -4.82
C VAL A 163 1.12 -22.87 -5.22
N ALA A 164 1.67 -21.98 -4.40
CA ALA A 164 2.88 -21.24 -4.72
C ALA A 164 4.15 -22.11 -4.64
N VAL A 165 4.98 -21.99 -5.68
CA VAL A 165 6.36 -22.50 -5.67
C VAL A 165 7.29 -21.41 -5.15
N ARG A 166 8.22 -21.75 -4.26
CA ARG A 166 9.06 -20.75 -3.56
C ARG A 166 10.54 -21.09 -3.59
N CYS A 167 11.37 -20.06 -3.72
CA CYS A 167 12.79 -20.12 -3.41
C CYS A 167 12.97 -20.02 -1.88
N PRO A 168 13.46 -21.08 -1.20
CA PRO A 168 13.63 -21.08 0.26
C PRO A 168 14.86 -20.30 0.71
N ASN A 169 15.77 -19.94 -0.22
CA ASN A 169 17.01 -19.25 0.11
C ASN A 169 16.74 -17.79 0.49
N ASP A 170 16.94 -17.44 1.76
CA ASP A 170 16.80 -16.06 2.27
C ASP A 170 17.85 -15.09 1.71
N ASP A 171 18.98 -15.62 1.22
CA ASP A 171 20.06 -14.89 0.57
C ASP A 171 19.91 -14.80 -0.95
N CYS A 172 18.76 -15.20 -1.49
CA CYS A 172 18.49 -15.05 -2.91
C CYS A 172 18.58 -13.56 -3.31
N PRO A 173 19.44 -13.19 -4.28
CA PRO A 173 19.60 -11.80 -4.71
C PRO A 173 18.28 -11.11 -5.07
N ALA A 174 17.38 -11.79 -5.77
CA ALA A 174 16.06 -11.24 -6.10
C ALA A 174 15.21 -10.96 -4.85
N ARG A 175 15.25 -11.84 -3.84
CA ARG A 175 14.52 -11.60 -2.59
C ARG A 175 15.09 -10.40 -1.84
N LEU A 176 16.41 -10.23 -1.81
CA LEU A 176 17.07 -9.10 -1.17
C LEU A 176 16.70 -7.77 -1.88
N VAL A 177 16.79 -7.74 -3.21
CA VAL A 177 16.37 -6.58 -4.02
C VAL A 177 14.90 -6.23 -3.77
N GLU A 178 14.00 -7.22 -3.80
CA GLU A 178 12.57 -6.99 -3.55
C GLU A 178 12.27 -6.53 -2.11
N ARG A 179 13.06 -6.96 -1.11
CA ARG A 179 12.98 -6.44 0.26
C ARG A 179 13.36 -4.96 0.31
N ILE A 180 14.42 -4.56 -0.39
CA ILE A 180 14.85 -3.15 -0.46
C ILE A 180 13.80 -2.31 -1.21
N LYS A 181 13.28 -2.79 -2.35
CA LYS A 181 12.19 -2.13 -3.08
C LYS A 181 10.96 -1.91 -2.21
N HIS A 182 10.56 -2.93 -1.44
CA HIS A 182 9.48 -2.81 -0.47
C HIS A 182 9.79 -1.75 0.58
N PHE A 183 11.00 -1.77 1.16
CA PHE A 183 11.43 -0.83 2.19
C PHE A 183 11.34 0.63 1.72
N VAL A 184 11.78 0.94 0.49
CA VAL A 184 11.78 2.30 -0.05
C VAL A 184 10.41 2.78 -0.57
N SER A 185 9.44 1.86 -0.69
CA SER A 185 8.13 2.14 -1.29
C SER A 185 7.35 3.24 -0.57
N ARG A 186 6.41 3.87 -1.29
CA ARG A 186 5.58 4.99 -0.80
C ARG A 186 4.81 4.67 0.49
N SER A 187 4.37 3.43 0.66
CA SER A 187 3.65 3.00 1.86
C SER A 187 4.59 2.60 3.01
N ALA A 188 5.87 2.34 2.72
CA ALA A 188 6.90 1.91 3.66
C ALA A 188 7.73 3.09 4.16
N MET A 189 8.99 3.27 3.76
CA MET A 189 9.81 4.41 4.19
C MET A 189 9.71 5.63 3.28
N ASP A 190 9.02 5.50 2.14
CA ASP A 190 8.73 6.61 1.21
C ASP A 190 9.98 7.42 0.87
N ILE A 191 10.95 6.72 0.29
CA ILE A 191 12.23 7.29 -0.11
C ILE A 191 12.12 7.71 -1.58
N GLU A 192 11.62 8.92 -1.79
CA GLU A 192 11.46 9.47 -3.14
C GLU A 192 12.80 9.49 -3.91
N GLY A 193 12.75 9.11 -5.18
CA GLY A 193 13.94 9.03 -6.03
C GLY A 193 14.70 7.71 -5.94
N VAL A 194 14.42 6.87 -4.94
CA VAL A 194 14.95 5.50 -4.84
C VAL A 194 13.90 4.51 -5.37
N GLY A 195 13.78 4.43 -6.69
CA GLY A 195 12.87 3.51 -7.38
C GLY A 195 13.51 2.14 -7.69
N GLU A 196 12.72 1.23 -8.26
CA GLU A 196 13.12 -0.15 -8.55
C GLU A 196 14.45 -0.27 -9.31
N LYS A 197 14.61 0.50 -10.40
CA LYS A 197 15.84 0.50 -11.22
C LYS A 197 17.08 0.96 -10.45
N LEU A 198 16.91 1.94 -9.56
CA LEU A 198 18.04 2.43 -8.76
C LEU A 198 18.44 1.38 -7.72
N VAL A 199 17.47 0.74 -7.06
CA VAL A 199 17.73 -0.36 -6.11
C VAL A 199 18.48 -1.50 -6.80
N GLU A 200 18.00 -1.95 -7.97
CA GLU A 200 18.67 -3.00 -8.76
C GLU A 200 20.11 -2.61 -9.12
N ARG A 201 20.33 -1.36 -9.54
CA ARG A 201 21.67 -0.86 -9.87
C ARG A 201 22.59 -0.80 -8.67
N LEU A 202 22.14 -0.24 -7.55
CA LEU A 202 22.91 -0.14 -6.31
C LEU A 202 23.28 -1.54 -5.78
N PHE A 203 22.35 -2.49 -5.86
CA PHE A 203 22.60 -3.87 -5.49
C PHE A 203 23.58 -4.56 -6.43
N GLY A 204 23.44 -4.37 -7.75
CA GLY A 204 24.33 -4.92 -8.77
C GLY A 204 25.77 -4.41 -8.66
N LEU A 205 25.95 -3.15 -8.26
CA LEU A 205 27.27 -2.56 -7.98
C LEU A 205 27.82 -2.95 -6.60
N GLY A 206 27.04 -3.68 -5.78
CA GLY A 206 27.44 -4.07 -4.43
C GLY A 206 27.46 -2.90 -3.42
N LEU A 207 26.90 -1.75 -3.77
CA LEU A 207 26.81 -0.58 -2.88
C LEU A 207 25.77 -0.76 -1.77
N VAL A 208 24.75 -1.60 -2.04
CA VAL A 208 23.67 -1.89 -1.09
C VAL A 208 23.42 -3.40 -1.09
N ARG A 209 23.40 -4.03 0.11
CA ARG A 209 23.02 -5.44 0.27
C ARG A 209 21.69 -5.61 1.00
N ASP A 210 21.33 -4.65 1.84
CA ASP A 210 20.04 -4.54 2.50
C ASP A 210 19.64 -3.09 2.76
N ALA A 211 18.48 -2.90 3.38
CA ALA A 211 17.91 -1.57 3.60
C ALA A 211 18.78 -0.65 4.48
N ALA A 212 19.61 -1.19 5.39
CA ALA A 212 20.44 -0.35 6.25
C ALA A 212 21.60 0.29 5.49
N ASP A 213 22.11 -0.35 4.44
CA ASP A 213 23.20 0.20 3.63
C ASP A 213 22.77 1.45 2.85
N LEU A 214 21.47 1.64 2.60
CA LEU A 214 20.94 2.87 2.01
C LEU A 214 21.37 4.11 2.81
N TYR A 215 21.37 4.01 4.14
CA TYR A 215 21.73 5.10 5.05
C TYR A 215 23.24 5.33 5.18
N ARG A 216 24.05 4.52 4.49
CA ARG A 216 25.51 4.66 4.42
C ARG A 216 25.99 5.19 3.07
N LEU A 217 25.09 5.34 2.09
CA LEU A 217 25.41 5.88 0.78
C LEU A 217 25.90 7.32 0.91
N ARG A 218 26.95 7.64 0.16
CA ARG A 218 27.55 8.97 0.10
C ARG A 218 27.34 9.57 -1.28
N TYR A 219 27.61 10.87 -1.38
CA TYR A 219 27.48 11.61 -2.63
C TYR A 219 28.29 10.98 -3.76
N GLU A 220 29.51 10.51 -3.45
CA GLU A 220 30.44 9.93 -4.42
C GLU A 220 29.93 8.58 -4.98
N ASP A 221 29.17 7.84 -4.18
CA ASP A 221 28.62 6.55 -4.57
C ASP A 221 27.47 6.70 -5.60
N LEU A 222 26.83 7.87 -5.63
CA LEU A 222 25.67 8.17 -6.46
C LEU A 222 25.98 9.06 -7.67
N ILE A 223 26.87 10.05 -7.53
CA ILE A 223 27.16 11.02 -8.61
C ILE A 223 27.83 10.35 -9.83
N THR A 224 28.47 9.20 -9.62
CA THR A 224 29.12 8.41 -10.68
C THR A 224 28.11 7.58 -11.49
N LEU A 225 26.86 7.51 -11.04
CA LEU A 225 25.81 6.76 -11.72
C LEU A 225 25.28 7.56 -12.92
N GLU A 226 25.22 6.92 -14.08
CA GLU A 226 24.54 7.45 -15.27
C GLU A 226 23.15 7.99 -14.93
N GLY A 227 22.86 9.21 -15.37
CA GLY A 227 21.61 9.92 -15.08
C GLY A 227 21.62 10.72 -13.78
N PHE A 228 22.65 10.61 -12.94
CA PHE A 228 22.81 11.43 -11.74
C PHE A 228 23.61 12.71 -12.01
N GLN A 229 23.11 13.81 -11.46
CA GLN A 229 23.76 15.11 -11.39
C GLN A 229 23.73 15.60 -9.93
N ASP A 230 24.39 16.71 -9.63
CA ASP A 230 24.48 17.24 -8.25
C ASP A 230 23.10 17.34 -7.58
N ARG A 231 22.12 17.95 -8.26
CA ARG A 231 20.77 18.14 -7.72
C ARG A 231 20.04 16.81 -7.46
N SER A 232 20.06 15.87 -8.42
CA SER A 232 19.36 14.58 -8.24
C SER A 232 20.03 13.73 -7.16
N THR A 233 21.36 13.80 -7.06
CA THR A 233 22.14 13.11 -6.04
C THR A 233 21.80 13.61 -4.65
N ARG A 234 21.85 14.93 -4.44
CA ARG A 234 21.47 15.54 -3.16
C ARG A 234 20.02 15.22 -2.78
N LYS A 235 19.09 15.27 -3.75
CA LYS A 235 17.68 14.93 -3.51
C LYS A 235 17.51 13.51 -3.00
N VAL A 236 18.23 12.53 -3.56
CA VAL A 236 18.16 11.14 -3.10
C VAL A 236 18.74 10.98 -1.69
N LEU A 237 19.90 11.57 -1.40
CA LEU A 237 20.50 11.51 -0.06
C LEU A 237 19.61 12.18 0.99
N GLU A 238 19.01 13.32 0.63
CA GLU A 238 18.07 14.03 1.49
C GLU A 238 16.80 13.21 1.75
N ALA A 239 16.24 12.57 0.71
CA ALA A 239 15.08 11.67 0.87
C ALA A 239 15.40 10.48 1.79
N ILE A 240 16.61 9.90 1.67
CA ILE A 240 17.08 8.84 2.57
C ILE A 240 17.15 9.37 4.00
N GLU A 241 17.74 10.53 4.23
CA GLU A 241 17.86 11.13 5.58
C GLU A 241 16.49 11.43 6.19
N GLN A 242 15.59 12.06 5.43
CA GLN A 242 14.23 12.39 5.87
C GLN A 242 13.42 11.13 6.21
N SER A 243 13.68 10.01 5.52
CA SER A 243 12.96 8.75 5.75
C SER A 243 13.14 8.20 7.17
N LYS A 244 14.23 8.56 7.87
CA LYS A 244 14.48 8.12 9.25
C LYS A 244 13.33 8.48 10.21
N ARG A 245 12.54 9.50 9.88
CA ARG A 245 11.45 10.05 10.71
C ARG A 245 10.05 9.59 10.32
N ARG A 246 9.89 8.59 9.45
CA ARG A 246 8.56 8.14 8.98
C ARG A 246 7.66 7.52 10.07
N GLY A 247 8.20 7.15 11.22
CA GLY A 247 7.43 6.55 12.33
C GLY A 247 7.63 5.04 12.44
N PHE A 248 7.49 4.52 13.66
CA PHE A 248 7.82 3.13 13.97
C PHE A 248 6.90 2.12 13.26
N ALA A 249 5.60 2.42 13.10
CA ALA A 249 4.68 1.56 12.36
C ALA A 249 5.09 1.38 10.89
N ARG A 250 5.58 2.46 10.25
CA ARG A 250 6.10 2.42 8.88
C ARG A 250 7.40 1.64 8.79
N VAL A 251 8.28 1.74 9.78
CA VAL A 251 9.48 0.89 9.89
C VAL A 251 9.08 -0.58 9.99
N LEU A 252 8.14 -0.93 10.87
CA LEU A 252 7.70 -2.31 11.06
C LEU A 252 7.09 -2.90 9.78
N PHE A 253 6.29 -2.11 9.06
CA PHE A 253 5.80 -2.48 7.74
C PHE A 253 6.94 -2.64 6.72
N ALA A 254 7.92 -1.73 6.71
CA ALA A 254 9.06 -1.73 5.80
C ALA A 254 10.01 -2.93 6.00
N LEU A 255 10.11 -3.46 7.22
CA LEU A 255 10.89 -4.67 7.53
C LEU A 255 10.38 -5.92 6.79
N GLY A 256 9.15 -5.90 6.30
CA GLY A 256 8.60 -6.96 5.45
C GLY A 256 8.35 -8.27 6.21
N ILE A 257 7.96 -8.18 7.47
CA ILE A 257 7.59 -9.35 8.30
C ILE A 257 6.42 -10.10 7.64
N PRO A 258 6.48 -11.44 7.50
CA PRO A 258 5.39 -12.21 6.92
C PRO A 258 4.03 -11.88 7.56
N HIS A 259 3.00 -11.72 6.73
CA HIS A 259 1.63 -11.38 7.14
C HIS A 259 1.40 -9.99 7.78
N VAL A 260 2.46 -9.21 8.03
CA VAL A 260 2.33 -7.87 8.62
C VAL A 260 2.15 -6.82 7.52
N GLY A 261 0.90 -6.40 7.31
CA GLY A 261 0.57 -5.25 6.47
C GLY A 261 0.63 -3.92 7.24
N GLY A 262 0.40 -2.80 6.56
CA GLY A 262 0.44 -1.47 7.19
C GLY A 262 -0.52 -1.33 8.38
N GLN A 263 -1.76 -1.82 8.26
CA GLN A 263 -2.72 -1.79 9.37
C GLN A 263 -2.29 -2.66 10.55
N THR A 264 -1.79 -3.87 10.27
CA THR A 264 -1.27 -4.77 11.32
C THR A 264 -0.08 -4.15 12.04
N ALA A 265 0.79 -3.44 11.31
CA ALA A 265 1.93 -2.75 11.90
C ALA A 265 1.48 -1.64 12.86
N GLU A 266 0.47 -0.84 12.51
CA GLU A 266 -0.12 0.17 13.41
C GLU A 266 -0.70 -0.46 14.68
N LEU A 267 -1.41 -1.59 14.56
CA LEU A 267 -1.97 -2.31 15.71
C LEU A 267 -0.87 -2.82 16.65
N ILE A 268 0.19 -3.40 16.10
CA ILE A 268 1.34 -3.88 16.88
C ILE A 268 2.01 -2.70 17.61
N VAL A 269 2.28 -1.61 16.91
CA VAL A 269 2.97 -0.45 17.47
C VAL A 269 2.14 0.27 18.55
N THR A 270 0.81 0.26 18.43
CA THR A 270 -0.07 0.78 19.48
C THR A 270 0.11 0.03 20.81
N ARG A 271 0.33 -1.29 20.78
CA ARG A 271 0.51 -2.12 21.98
C ARG A 271 1.97 -2.25 22.42
N PHE A 272 2.89 -2.17 21.47
CA PHE A 272 4.34 -2.31 21.65
C PHE A 272 5.04 -1.10 20.98
N PRO A 273 5.17 0.02 21.70
CA PRO A 273 5.53 1.31 21.11
C PRO A 273 7.00 1.42 20.68
N SER A 274 7.83 0.42 20.97
CA SER A 274 9.24 0.39 20.55
C SER A 274 9.67 -1.00 20.13
N MET A 275 10.73 -1.06 19.33
CA MET A 275 11.35 -2.33 18.93
C MET A 275 11.80 -3.16 20.14
N ASP A 276 12.26 -2.52 21.21
CA ASP A 276 12.65 -3.23 22.43
C ASP A 276 11.46 -3.77 23.22
N ALA A 277 10.31 -3.07 23.20
CA ALA A 277 9.06 -3.61 23.73
C ALA A 277 8.60 -4.82 22.89
N LEU A 278 8.64 -4.70 21.56
CA LEU A 278 8.24 -5.77 20.64
C LEU A 278 9.12 -7.02 20.77
N ARG A 279 10.43 -6.86 21.00
CA ARG A 279 11.37 -7.98 21.23
C ARG A 279 11.07 -8.79 22.49
N LYS A 280 10.41 -8.18 23.48
CA LYS A 280 10.03 -8.83 24.74
C LYS A 280 8.64 -9.47 24.67
N ALA A 281 7.88 -9.19 23.61
CA ALA A 281 6.51 -9.65 23.47
C ALA A 281 6.44 -11.17 23.27
N GLY A 282 5.52 -11.80 24.00
CA GLY A 282 5.17 -13.20 23.78
C GLY A 282 4.21 -13.39 22.59
N VAL A 283 4.10 -14.62 22.09
CA VAL A 283 3.11 -14.98 21.04
C VAL A 283 1.69 -14.70 21.53
N ASP A 284 1.36 -15.09 22.77
CA ASP A 284 0.02 -14.91 23.34
C ASP A 284 -0.36 -13.42 23.50
N GLU A 285 0.60 -12.57 23.86
CA GLU A 285 0.37 -11.14 24.00
C GLU A 285 0.10 -10.45 22.66
N LEU A 286 0.81 -10.88 21.60
CA LEU A 286 0.58 -10.41 20.24
C LEU A 286 -0.76 -10.91 19.68
N ALA A 287 -1.09 -12.18 19.93
CA ALA A 287 -2.36 -12.79 19.50
C ALA A 287 -3.59 -12.24 20.25
N ALA A 288 -3.40 -11.59 21.40
CA ALA A 288 -4.46 -10.91 22.13
C ALA A 288 -4.88 -9.57 21.49
N ILE A 289 -4.12 -9.04 20.53
CA ILE A 289 -4.47 -7.81 19.82
C ILE A 289 -5.61 -8.12 18.83
N GLU A 290 -6.72 -7.38 18.92
CA GLU A 290 -7.85 -7.54 18.00
C GLU A 290 -7.40 -7.38 16.54
N GLY A 291 -7.66 -8.40 15.71
CA GLY A 291 -7.22 -8.45 14.32
C GLY A 291 -5.86 -9.14 14.09
N ILE A 292 -5.20 -9.61 15.15
CA ILE A 292 -3.94 -10.38 15.06
C ILE A 292 -4.18 -11.79 15.58
N GLY A 293 -4.12 -12.77 14.67
CA GLY A 293 -4.21 -14.19 15.02
C GLY A 293 -2.85 -14.84 15.34
N PRO A 294 -2.84 -16.10 15.79
CA PRO A 294 -1.63 -16.82 16.19
C PRO A 294 -0.58 -16.89 15.08
N VAL A 295 -1.00 -17.06 13.81
CA VAL A 295 -0.07 -17.12 12.65
C VAL A 295 0.74 -15.83 12.50
N ILE A 296 0.12 -14.66 12.72
CA ILE A 296 0.82 -13.37 12.62
C ILE A 296 1.72 -13.18 13.84
N ALA A 297 1.23 -13.52 15.03
CA ALA A 297 1.99 -13.41 16.27
C ALA A 297 3.27 -14.27 16.23
N GLU A 298 3.16 -15.54 15.83
CA GLU A 298 4.30 -16.43 15.63
C GLU A 298 5.30 -15.88 14.60
N ALA A 299 4.81 -15.36 13.47
CA ALA A 299 5.66 -14.77 12.44
C ALA A 299 6.44 -13.55 12.95
N VAL A 300 5.81 -12.69 13.75
CA VAL A 300 6.46 -11.52 14.37
C VAL A 300 7.51 -11.94 15.38
N VAL A 301 7.17 -12.84 16.32
CA VAL A 301 8.12 -13.35 17.33
C VAL A 301 9.31 -14.03 16.67
N ALA A 302 9.06 -14.91 15.69
CA ALA A 302 10.13 -15.58 14.94
C ALA A 302 11.02 -14.57 14.19
N TYR A 303 10.44 -13.51 13.64
CA TYR A 303 11.20 -12.47 12.96
C TYR A 303 12.13 -11.73 13.92
N VAL A 304 11.63 -11.26 15.06
CA VAL A 304 12.43 -10.46 16.02
C VAL A 304 13.46 -11.30 16.79
N ALA A 305 13.21 -12.61 16.93
CA ALA A 305 14.16 -13.56 17.52
C ALA A 305 15.32 -13.92 16.57
N ASN A 306 15.19 -13.68 15.27
CA ASN A 306 16.20 -14.06 14.28
C ASN A 306 17.45 -13.15 14.36
N PRO A 307 18.66 -13.71 14.58
CA PRO A 307 19.89 -12.90 14.70
C PRO A 307 20.18 -11.99 13.51
N ARG A 308 19.83 -12.42 12.29
CA ARG A 308 20.06 -11.61 11.07
C ARG A 308 19.17 -10.39 11.02
N HIS A 309 17.91 -10.54 11.45
CA HIS A 309 16.99 -9.42 11.54
C HIS A 309 17.34 -8.49 12.70
N GLN A 310 17.86 -9.04 13.80
CA GLN A 310 18.38 -8.24 14.92
C GLN A 310 19.54 -7.35 14.48
N ASP A 311 20.49 -7.89 13.68
CA ASP A 311 21.59 -7.11 13.10
C ASP A 311 21.06 -6.00 12.18
N LEU A 312 20.16 -6.32 11.24
CA LEU A 312 19.55 -5.33 10.34
C LEU A 312 18.89 -4.19 11.13
N VAL A 313 18.05 -4.54 12.09
CA VAL A 313 17.36 -3.58 12.97
C VAL A 313 18.37 -2.75 13.77
N GLY A 314 19.42 -3.36 14.29
CA GLY A 314 20.50 -2.66 14.99
C GLY A 314 21.23 -1.66 14.11
N ARG A 315 21.55 -2.02 12.86
CA ARG A 315 22.18 -1.11 11.89
C ARG A 315 21.25 0.04 11.47
N LEU A 316 19.96 -0.24 11.26
CA LEU A 316 18.95 0.80 11.00
C LEU A 316 18.84 1.78 12.18
N ALA A 317 18.78 1.25 13.42
CA ALA A 317 18.74 2.06 14.63
C ALA A 317 20.01 2.92 14.79
N GLY A 318 21.19 2.33 14.56
CA GLY A 318 22.47 3.03 14.58
C GLY A 318 22.61 4.10 13.49
N ALA A 319 21.88 3.96 12.37
CA ALA A 319 21.78 4.99 11.34
C ALA A 319 20.78 6.12 11.69
N GLY A 320 20.06 6.00 12.81
CA GLY A 320 19.10 6.99 13.30
C GLY A 320 17.66 6.79 12.81
N VAL A 321 17.33 5.63 12.23
CA VAL A 321 15.94 5.28 11.89
C VAL A 321 15.12 5.15 13.17
N LEU A 322 13.93 5.77 13.21
CA LEU A 322 13.09 5.82 14.40
C LEU A 322 12.50 4.43 14.74
N MET A 323 12.98 3.84 15.84
CA MET A 323 12.57 2.51 16.33
C MET A 323 11.53 2.55 17.46
N GLN A 324 10.92 3.71 17.67
CA GLN A 324 9.92 3.94 18.72
C GLN A 324 8.88 4.95 18.26
N SER A 325 7.66 4.84 18.76
CA SER A 325 6.61 5.82 18.55
C SER A 325 7.02 7.16 19.13
N ALA A 326 6.57 8.26 18.50
CA ALA A 326 6.89 9.61 18.94
C ALA A 326 6.44 9.89 20.39
N ASP A 327 5.44 9.15 20.87
CA ASP A 327 4.91 9.25 22.23
C ASP A 327 5.94 8.86 23.32
N ASP A 328 6.97 8.06 22.98
CA ASP A 328 8.04 7.62 23.90
C ASP A 328 9.28 8.54 23.89
N LEU A 329 9.32 9.59 23.07
CA LEU A 329 10.46 10.54 23.04
C LEU A 329 10.45 11.55 24.20
N ALA A 330 9.50 11.46 25.13
CA ALA A 330 9.55 12.25 26.36
C ALA A 330 10.62 11.65 27.31
N PRO A 331 11.67 12.39 27.68
CA PRO A 331 12.65 11.87 28.61
C PRO A 331 11.99 11.66 29.98
N THR A 332 12.00 10.41 30.44
CA THR A 332 11.81 10.07 31.85
C THR A 332 12.96 10.67 32.65
N THR A 333 12.79 11.91 33.10
CA THR A 333 13.55 12.44 34.23
C THR A 333 12.64 12.36 35.45
N ALA A 334 12.90 11.33 36.26
CA ALA A 334 12.66 11.42 37.68
C ALA A 334 13.60 12.51 38.20
N ASP A 335 13.07 13.68 38.53
CA ASP A 335 13.50 14.51 39.66
C ASP A 335 12.55 15.70 39.80
N GLY A 336 12.14 15.95 41.04
CA GLY A 336 11.16 16.96 41.40
C GLY A 336 11.66 18.37 41.07
N GLY A 337 10.95 19.04 40.18
CA GLY A 337 11.14 20.46 39.88
C GLY A 337 9.93 21.00 39.15
N MET A 338 9.18 21.89 39.78
CA MET A 338 8.10 22.63 39.12
C MET A 338 8.69 23.45 37.96
N GLY A 339 8.40 23.01 36.74
CA GLY A 339 8.86 23.70 35.52
C GLY A 339 9.20 22.78 34.37
N GLY A 340 8.39 21.74 34.12
CA GLY A 340 8.51 20.89 32.92
C GLY A 340 7.60 21.39 31.79
N PRO A 341 7.95 21.16 30.51
CA PRO A 341 7.06 21.46 29.40
C PRO A 341 5.77 20.64 29.53
N VAL A 342 4.64 21.30 29.31
CA VAL A 342 3.28 20.81 29.55
C VAL A 342 3.06 19.45 28.88
N ARG A 343 2.64 18.48 29.69
CA ARG A 343 2.10 17.19 29.24
C ARG A 343 1.02 17.46 28.18
N VAL A 344 1.24 17.13 26.91
CA VAL A 344 0.13 17.03 25.94
C VAL A 344 -0.53 15.65 26.10
N GLY A 345 -0.92 15.36 27.34
CA GLY A 345 -1.94 14.37 27.65
C GLY A 345 -3.25 15.14 27.71
N ALA A 346 -3.77 15.48 26.54
CA ALA A 346 -5.07 16.07 26.43
C ALA A 346 -5.81 15.23 25.40
N GLU A 347 -6.49 14.19 25.88
CA GLU A 347 -7.55 13.49 25.14
C GLU A 347 -8.75 14.44 24.92
N THR A 348 -8.49 15.64 24.39
CA THR A 348 -9.45 16.74 24.25
C THR A 348 -10.60 16.34 23.35
N LEU A 349 -10.34 15.39 22.46
CA LEU A 349 -11.27 14.84 21.49
C LEU A 349 -11.61 13.37 21.78
N ALA A 350 -11.32 12.84 22.97
CA ALA A 350 -11.66 11.45 23.31
C ALA A 350 -13.14 11.14 23.07
N GLY A 351 -13.38 10.07 22.32
CA GLY A 351 -14.72 9.60 22.00
C GLY A 351 -15.46 10.44 20.94
N LYS A 352 -14.90 11.58 20.52
CA LYS A 352 -15.49 12.47 19.52
C LYS A 352 -15.21 11.98 18.10
N VAL A 353 -16.22 12.05 17.25
CA VAL A 353 -16.13 11.62 15.85
C VAL A 353 -16.16 12.83 14.92
N PHE A 354 -15.13 12.95 14.10
CA PHE A 354 -14.92 14.05 13.15
C PHE A 354 -15.11 13.57 11.71
N VAL A 355 -15.59 14.46 10.85
CA VAL A 355 -15.61 14.24 9.40
C VAL A 355 -14.95 15.42 8.70
N LEU A 356 -13.91 15.13 7.92
CA LEU A 356 -13.19 16.14 7.14
C LEU A 356 -13.84 16.33 5.76
N THR A 357 -14.13 17.57 5.36
CA THR A 357 -14.68 17.93 4.05
C THR A 357 -14.06 19.21 3.50
N GLY A 358 -13.92 19.30 2.16
CA GLY A 358 -13.20 20.40 1.51
C GLY A 358 -11.68 20.28 1.64
N THR A 359 -10.98 21.23 1.04
CA THR A 359 -9.52 21.38 1.15
C THR A 359 -9.23 22.35 2.28
N LEU A 360 -8.47 21.93 3.29
CA LEU A 360 -8.13 22.83 4.40
C LEU A 360 -6.95 23.75 3.99
N PRO A 361 -6.91 25.02 4.43
CA PRO A 361 -5.94 26.01 3.96
C PRO A 361 -4.46 25.67 4.24
N THR A 362 -4.15 25.06 5.39
CA THR A 362 -2.77 24.77 5.80
C THR A 362 -2.51 23.30 6.11
N LEU A 363 -3.55 22.51 6.39
CA LEU A 363 -3.43 21.09 6.71
C LEU A 363 -3.81 20.18 5.55
N THR A 364 -2.96 19.19 5.27
CA THR A 364 -3.37 18.08 4.41
C THR A 364 -4.42 17.22 5.12
N ARG A 365 -5.23 16.49 4.35
CA ARG A 365 -6.27 15.61 4.91
C ARG A 365 -5.67 14.56 5.84
N GLU A 366 -4.48 14.06 5.50
CA GLU A 366 -3.69 13.14 6.30
C GLU A 366 -3.20 13.80 7.59
N ALA A 367 -2.67 15.03 7.52
CA ALA A 367 -2.21 15.79 8.70
C ALA A 367 -3.36 16.10 9.66
N ALA A 368 -4.53 16.53 9.15
CA ALA A 368 -5.72 16.76 9.95
C ALA A 368 -6.26 15.45 10.58
N THR A 369 -6.18 14.34 9.85
CA THR A 369 -6.56 13.02 10.39
C THR A 369 -5.64 12.59 11.52
N SER A 370 -4.34 12.78 11.35
CA SER A 370 -3.34 12.50 12.40
C SER A 370 -3.54 13.41 13.61
N LEU A 371 -3.84 14.70 13.42
CA LEU A 371 -4.10 15.65 14.51
C LEU A 371 -5.34 15.26 15.34
N ILE A 372 -6.43 14.87 14.68
CA ILE A 372 -7.65 14.40 15.35
C ILE A 372 -7.38 13.12 16.13
N ARG A 373 -6.65 12.17 15.54
CA ARG A 373 -6.30 10.90 16.21
C ARG A 373 -5.36 11.10 17.39
N ALA A 374 -4.35 11.98 17.25
CA ALA A 374 -3.42 12.32 18.31
C ALA A 374 -4.12 12.97 19.52
N ALA A 375 -5.23 13.68 19.29
CA ALA A 375 -6.08 14.26 20.34
C ALA A 375 -7.14 13.29 20.91
N GLY A 376 -7.11 12.00 20.54
CA GLY A 376 -8.05 10.96 21.00
C GLY A 376 -9.36 10.85 20.21
N GLY A 377 -9.52 11.63 19.13
CA GLY A 377 -10.69 11.65 18.27
C GLY A 377 -10.66 10.59 17.17
N ARG A 378 -11.83 10.27 16.62
CA ARG A 378 -11.99 9.32 15.51
C ARG A 378 -12.41 10.07 14.25
N VAL A 379 -11.76 9.79 13.12
CA VAL A 379 -12.17 10.34 11.81
C VAL A 379 -13.05 9.34 11.08
N ALA A 380 -14.26 9.76 10.75
CA ALA A 380 -15.21 9.02 9.94
C ALA A 380 -15.25 9.53 8.49
N GLY A 381 -15.55 8.64 7.55
CA GLY A 381 -15.67 8.98 6.13
C GLY A 381 -16.95 9.76 5.78
N SER A 382 -17.99 9.66 6.62
CA SER A 382 -19.33 10.20 6.37
C SER A 382 -19.94 10.82 7.62
N VAL A 383 -20.77 11.85 7.40
CA VAL A 383 -21.52 12.54 8.47
C VAL A 383 -22.71 11.67 8.87
N SER A 384 -22.81 11.38 10.16
CA SER A 384 -23.89 10.60 10.78
C SER A 384 -24.36 11.26 12.06
N ARG A 385 -25.44 10.75 12.69
CA ARG A 385 -25.87 11.22 14.02
C ARG A 385 -24.84 10.96 15.14
N ARG A 386 -23.85 10.09 14.89
CA ARG A 386 -22.73 9.81 15.80
C ARG A 386 -21.53 10.71 15.53
N THR A 387 -21.60 11.58 14.51
CA THR A 387 -20.57 12.56 14.20
C THR A 387 -20.77 13.76 15.11
N ASP A 388 -19.75 14.11 15.88
CA ASP A 388 -19.78 15.28 16.76
C ASP A 388 -19.43 16.56 15.99
N TYR A 389 -18.46 16.49 15.08
CA TYR A 389 -17.97 17.65 14.34
C TYR A 389 -17.72 17.37 12.86
N VAL A 390 -18.00 18.35 12.01
CA VAL A 390 -17.57 18.38 10.61
C VAL A 390 -16.60 19.52 10.41
N VAL A 391 -15.38 19.19 10.00
CA VAL A 391 -14.34 20.19 9.68
C VAL A 391 -14.46 20.53 8.20
N ALA A 392 -14.84 21.78 7.91
CA ALA A 392 -15.11 22.28 6.57
C ALA A 392 -14.00 23.23 6.11
N GLY A 393 -13.28 22.83 5.06
CA GLY A 393 -12.35 23.70 4.32
C GLY A 393 -12.99 24.37 3.10
N GLU A 394 -12.17 24.92 2.22
CA GLU A 394 -12.63 25.53 0.97
C GLU A 394 -13.34 24.48 0.08
N SER A 395 -14.44 24.91 -0.57
CA SER A 395 -15.38 24.05 -1.31
C SER A 395 -15.94 22.86 -0.49
N PRO A 396 -16.59 23.12 0.67
CA PRO A 396 -17.10 22.07 1.54
C PRO A 396 -18.41 21.53 0.93
N GLY A 397 -18.27 20.52 0.07
CA GLY A 397 -19.35 19.99 -0.77
C GLY A 397 -20.52 19.34 -0.02
N SER A 398 -20.93 18.13 -0.42
CA SER A 398 -22.14 17.47 0.10
C SER A 398 -22.16 17.19 1.60
N LYS A 399 -20.99 17.12 2.26
CA LYS A 399 -20.87 16.81 3.70
C LYS A 399 -21.21 18.00 4.60
N LEU A 400 -21.02 19.24 4.14
CA LEU A 400 -21.43 20.43 4.90
C LEU A 400 -22.95 20.52 5.00
N ARG A 401 -23.64 20.32 3.86
CA ARG A 401 -25.11 20.29 3.82
C ARG A 401 -25.69 19.21 4.75
N LYS A 402 -25.07 18.02 4.74
CA LYS A 402 -25.45 16.90 5.61
C LYS A 402 -25.19 17.17 7.10
N ALA A 403 -24.19 17.98 7.43
CA ALA A 403 -23.93 18.42 8.80
C ALA A 403 -25.04 19.35 9.30
N THR A 404 -25.43 20.33 8.48
CA THR A 404 -26.52 21.28 8.78
C THR A 404 -27.86 20.57 8.97
N GLU A 405 -28.19 19.60 8.10
CA GLU A 405 -29.45 18.84 8.17
C GLU A 405 -29.55 17.92 9.40
N LEU A 406 -28.42 17.40 9.87
CA LEU A 406 -28.35 16.51 11.04
C LEU A 406 -28.08 17.27 12.36
N GLY A 407 -27.96 18.60 12.32
CA GLY A 407 -27.64 19.42 13.49
C GLY A 407 -26.24 19.17 14.06
N VAL A 408 -25.32 18.64 13.25
CA VAL A 408 -23.94 18.36 13.66
C VAL A 408 -23.11 19.64 13.57
N ALA A 409 -22.30 19.90 14.60
CA ALA A 409 -21.49 21.12 14.67
C ALA A 409 -20.48 21.19 13.51
N VAL A 410 -20.48 22.31 12.79
CA VAL A 410 -19.52 22.58 11.72
C VAL A 410 -18.46 23.53 12.25
N ILE A 411 -17.20 23.17 12.05
CA ILE A 411 -16.03 23.97 12.40
C ILE A 411 -15.12 24.09 11.17
N ASP A 412 -14.27 25.11 11.14
CA ASP A 412 -13.21 25.27 10.14
C ASP A 412 -11.87 24.73 10.66
N GLU A 413 -10.80 24.88 9.87
CA GLU A 413 -9.44 24.47 10.25
C GLU A 413 -9.00 25.14 11.56
N GLU A 414 -9.30 26.43 11.74
CA GLU A 414 -8.96 27.18 12.96
C GLU A 414 -9.74 26.65 14.17
N GLY A 415 -11.02 26.34 14.01
CA GLY A 415 -11.85 25.71 15.03
C GLY A 415 -11.38 24.30 15.41
N LEU A 416 -10.85 23.52 14.47
CA LEU A 416 -10.23 22.22 14.76
C LEU A 416 -8.96 22.39 15.61
N LEU A 417 -8.10 23.34 15.23
CA LEU A 417 -6.88 23.66 16.00
C LEU A 417 -7.23 24.20 17.39
N ALA A 418 -8.27 25.03 17.50
CA ALA A 418 -8.75 25.54 18.76
C ALA A 418 -9.34 24.45 19.65
N LEU A 419 -10.10 23.48 19.12
CA LEU A 419 -10.62 22.35 19.92
C LEU A 419 -9.50 21.40 20.38
N ALA A 420 -8.53 21.15 19.50
CA ALA A 420 -7.34 20.39 19.85
C ALA A 420 -6.52 21.10 20.95
N ALA A 421 -6.51 22.44 20.96
CA ALA A 421 -5.78 23.26 21.93
C ALA A 421 -6.57 23.63 23.21
N ALA A 422 -7.90 23.75 23.17
CA ALA A 422 -8.72 24.32 24.25
C ALA A 422 -8.79 23.43 25.50
N GLY A 423 -8.69 22.10 25.35
CA GLY A 423 -8.55 21.22 26.51
C GLY A 423 -7.21 21.34 27.23
N ALA A 424 -6.22 22.04 26.65
CA ALA A 424 -4.94 22.34 27.32
C ALA A 424 -5.04 23.50 28.33
N ARG A 425 -6.10 24.35 28.29
CA ARG A 425 -6.31 25.45 29.25
C ARG A 425 -7.17 25.07 30.45
N ALA A 426 -8.03 24.06 30.35
CA ALA A 426 -8.90 23.62 31.45
C ALA A 426 -8.17 22.77 32.50
N SER A 427 -7.08 22.10 32.14
CA SER A 427 -6.23 21.30 33.05
C SER A 427 -5.17 22.13 33.79
N ALA A 428 -5.05 23.42 33.50
CA ALA A 428 -4.13 24.36 34.17
C ALA A 428 -4.80 25.21 35.27
N GLY A 429 -6.10 25.01 35.52
CA GLY A 429 -6.91 25.83 36.44
C GLY A 429 -7.80 25.05 37.40
N ALA A 430 -7.49 23.79 37.70
CA ALA A 430 -8.18 22.97 38.69
C ALA A 430 -7.19 22.46 39.75
#